data_AF-A0A8J8MGN4-F1
#
_entry.id   AF-A0A8J8MGN4-F1
#
_cell.length_a   1.000
_cell.length_b   1.000
_cell.length_c   1.000
_cell.angle_alpha   90.00
_cell.angle_beta   90.00
_cell.angle_gamma   90.00
#
_symmetry.space_group_name_H-M   'P 1'
#
loop_
_entity.id
_entity.type
_entity.pdbx_description
1 polymer ?
#
loop_
_entity_poly.entity_id
_entity_poly.type
_entity_poly.pdbx_seq_one_letter_code
_entity_poly.pdbx_strand_id
1 'polypeptide(L)'
;MDNENDHIEDVKEWMEHQYDLGHYMGGNILPAYRKPTKKLGIFLLISGLSVSTIYSIIFIKALSEINERVGFIVFSILAYGVCILQIIGGIRILSKVYTKEQIGKIKKRTYIGTILTVIAVSIGILILSQFRVTEGIEITSVNQFKIRQVNLKNYVYVKDKELKCNQDDYGMLWEYKVVPTDSIKYIITYQYYTFNPTKGKIISIEEIQKE
;
A
#
# COMPACT_ATOMS: atom_id res chain seq x y z
N MET A 1 -30.71 -22.32 -27.31
CA MET A 1 -30.34 -21.72 -28.60
C MET A 1 -31.07 -20.40 -28.63
N ASP A 2 -30.38 -19.31 -28.27
CA ASP A 2 -30.93 -17.96 -28.47
C ASP A 2 -31.01 -17.77 -29.99
N ASN A 3 -32.20 -17.43 -30.48
CA ASN A 3 -32.48 -17.31 -31.91
C ASN A 3 -31.65 -16.15 -32.47
N GLU A 4 -30.89 -16.39 -33.53
CA GLU A 4 -30.05 -15.37 -34.19
C GLU A 4 -30.87 -14.14 -34.62
N ASN A 5 -32.16 -14.36 -34.94
CA ASN A 5 -33.13 -13.32 -35.26
C ASN A 5 -33.41 -12.35 -34.10
N ASP A 6 -33.48 -12.83 -32.85
CA ASP A 6 -33.77 -11.96 -31.69
C ASP A 6 -32.62 -10.96 -31.46
N HIS A 7 -31.38 -11.37 -31.73
CA HIS A 7 -30.21 -10.51 -31.56
C HIS A 7 -30.11 -9.43 -32.65
N ILE A 8 -30.54 -9.73 -33.87
CA ILE A 8 -30.59 -8.75 -34.97
C ILE A 8 -31.67 -7.71 -34.68
N GLU A 9 -32.81 -8.14 -34.15
CA GLU A 9 -33.95 -7.27 -33.82
C GLU A 9 -33.61 -6.34 -32.65
N ASP A 10 -32.99 -6.85 -31.58
CA ASP A 10 -32.47 -6.06 -30.46
C ASP A 10 -31.45 -4.98 -30.88
N VAL A 11 -30.57 -5.30 -31.85
CA VAL A 11 -29.57 -4.35 -32.37
C VAL A 11 -30.23 -3.28 -33.21
N LYS A 12 -31.23 -3.64 -34.01
CA LYS A 12 -31.98 -2.70 -34.85
C LYS A 12 -32.81 -1.73 -33.99
N GLU A 13 -33.51 -2.24 -32.98
CA GLU A 13 -34.23 -1.42 -32.01
C GLU A 13 -33.28 -0.47 -31.27
N TRP A 14 -32.11 -0.95 -30.85
CA TRP A 14 -31.10 -0.11 -30.20
C TRP A 14 -30.57 1.01 -31.10
N MET A 15 -30.33 0.74 -32.40
CA MET A 15 -29.90 1.73 -33.38
C MET A 15 -30.98 2.79 -33.65
N GLU A 16 -32.25 2.40 -33.69
CA GLU A 16 -33.37 3.32 -33.91
C GLU A 16 -33.52 4.34 -32.77
N HIS A 17 -33.19 3.95 -31.54
CA HIS A 17 -33.34 4.78 -30.33
C HIS A 17 -32.00 5.38 -29.86
N GLN A 18 -30.97 5.42 -30.72
CA GLN A 18 -29.63 5.89 -30.36
C GLN A 18 -29.57 7.40 -30.06
N TYR A 19 -30.56 8.17 -30.55
CA TYR A 19 -30.67 9.61 -30.35
C TYR A 19 -31.71 10.02 -29.31
N ASP A 20 -32.38 9.06 -28.68
CA ASP A 20 -33.37 9.35 -27.64
C ASP A 20 -32.70 9.88 -26.37
N LEU A 21 -33.33 10.85 -25.71
CA LEU A 21 -32.84 11.35 -24.43
C LEU A 21 -32.70 10.23 -23.37
N GLY A 22 -33.58 9.23 -23.41
CA GLY A 22 -33.52 8.05 -22.53
C GLY A 22 -32.29 7.17 -22.77
N HIS A 23 -31.67 7.23 -23.95
CA HIS A 23 -30.45 6.51 -24.29
C HIS A 23 -29.27 6.98 -23.43
N TYR A 24 -29.07 8.29 -23.34
CA TYR A 24 -27.97 8.90 -22.58
C TYR A 24 -28.18 8.84 -21.06
N MET A 25 -29.42 8.63 -20.61
CA MET A 25 -29.73 8.41 -19.19
C MET A 25 -29.66 6.93 -18.77
N GLY A 26 -29.19 6.04 -19.67
CA GLY A 26 -28.94 4.63 -19.37
C GLY A 26 -30.13 3.69 -19.56
N GLY A 27 -31.20 4.14 -20.23
CA GLY A 27 -32.39 3.34 -20.53
C GLY A 27 -32.19 2.35 -21.69
N ASN A 28 -31.41 2.74 -22.71
CA ASN A 28 -31.20 1.93 -23.91
C ASN A 28 -29.72 1.60 -24.15
N ILE A 29 -29.21 0.63 -23.38
CA ILE A 29 -27.83 0.17 -23.45
C ILE A 29 -27.69 -0.86 -24.58
N LEU A 30 -26.55 -0.86 -25.27
CA LEU A 30 -26.23 -1.80 -26.36
C LEU A 30 -26.61 -3.23 -25.93
N PRO A 31 -27.27 -4.03 -26.79
CA PRO A 31 -27.72 -5.39 -26.45
C PRO A 31 -26.59 -6.28 -25.91
N ALA A 32 -25.36 -6.08 -26.41
CA ALA A 32 -24.14 -6.73 -25.92
C ALA A 32 -23.86 -6.50 -24.42
N TYR A 33 -24.32 -5.40 -23.84
CA TYR A 33 -24.19 -5.05 -22.43
C TYR A 33 -25.48 -5.27 -21.63
N ARG A 34 -26.63 -5.54 -22.29
CA ARG A 34 -27.91 -5.86 -21.62
C ARG A 34 -27.84 -7.19 -20.86
N LYS A 35 -27.11 -8.18 -21.37
CA LYS A 35 -27.00 -9.52 -20.75
C LYS A 35 -25.86 -9.53 -19.71
N PRO A 36 -26.16 -9.48 -18.39
CA PRO A 36 -25.14 -9.59 -17.37
C PRO A 36 -24.43 -10.95 -17.49
N THR A 37 -23.14 -10.95 -17.78
CA THR A 37 -22.38 -12.19 -17.89
C THR A 37 -21.88 -12.63 -16.52
N LYS A 38 -22.15 -13.90 -16.17
CA LYS A 38 -21.60 -14.55 -14.98
C LYS A 38 -20.08 -14.39 -14.90
N LYS A 39 -19.38 -14.48 -16.04
CA LYS A 39 -17.93 -14.32 -16.14
C LYS A 39 -17.47 -12.95 -15.65
N LEU A 40 -18.15 -11.87 -16.06
CA LEU A 40 -17.80 -10.50 -15.64
C LEU A 40 -18.03 -10.29 -14.14
N GLY A 41 -19.15 -10.81 -13.60
CA GLY A 41 -19.43 -10.73 -12.17
C GLY A 41 -18.40 -11.47 -11.30
N ILE A 42 -17.97 -12.67 -11.74
CA ILE A 42 -16.89 -13.43 -11.08
C ILE A 42 -15.55 -12.70 -11.24
N PHE A 43 -15.24 -12.21 -12.43
CA PHE A 43 -14.00 -11.47 -12.69
C PHE A 43 -13.87 -10.26 -11.77
N LEU A 44 -14.90 -9.44 -11.64
CA LEU A 44 -14.91 -8.27 -10.76
C LEU A 44 -14.70 -8.64 -9.28
N LEU A 45 -15.24 -9.78 -8.84
CA LEU A 45 -15.00 -10.27 -7.48
C LEU A 45 -13.55 -10.72 -7.28
N ILE A 46 -13.02 -11.52 -8.21
CA ILE A 46 -11.65 -12.04 -8.12
C ILE A 46 -10.65 -10.90 -8.25
N SER A 47 -10.83 -9.99 -9.20
CA SER A 47 -9.96 -8.84 -9.41
C SER A 47 -10.01 -7.89 -8.21
N GLY A 48 -11.20 -7.59 -7.68
CA GLY A 48 -11.33 -6.73 -6.50
C GLY A 48 -10.64 -7.30 -5.27
N LEU A 49 -10.82 -8.61 -5.00
CA LEU A 49 -10.16 -9.29 -3.87
C LEU A 49 -8.65 -9.39 -4.05
N SER A 50 -8.18 -9.77 -5.23
CA SER A 50 -6.73 -9.93 -5.51
C SER A 50 -6.00 -8.60 -5.48
N VAL A 51 -6.52 -7.57 -6.16
CA VAL A 51 -5.96 -6.21 -6.15
C VAL A 51 -5.97 -5.64 -4.74
N SER A 52 -7.07 -5.80 -3.99
CA SER A 52 -7.12 -5.38 -2.59
C SER A 52 -6.04 -6.06 -1.74
N THR A 53 -5.82 -7.36 -1.93
CA THR A 53 -4.82 -8.12 -1.16
C THR A 53 -3.40 -7.64 -1.47
N ILE A 54 -3.06 -7.51 -2.77
CA ILE A 54 -1.75 -6.99 -3.20
C ILE A 54 -1.54 -5.58 -2.67
N TYR A 55 -2.56 -4.73 -2.76
CA TYR A 55 -2.52 -3.37 -2.26
C TYR A 55 -2.32 -3.32 -0.74
N SER A 56 -2.98 -4.17 0.04
CA SER A 56 -2.77 -4.27 1.49
C SER A 56 -1.32 -4.60 1.85
N ILE A 57 -0.68 -5.51 1.11
CA ILE A 57 0.74 -5.85 1.33
C ILE A 57 1.64 -4.63 1.06
N ILE A 58 1.41 -3.93 -0.05
CA ILE A 58 2.15 -2.71 -0.39
C ILE A 58 1.92 -1.63 0.66
N PHE A 59 0.67 -1.45 1.08
CA PHE A 59 0.25 -0.46 2.08
C PHE A 59 1.05 -0.61 3.38
N ILE A 60 1.14 -1.85 3.88
CA ILE A 60 1.85 -2.15 5.12
C ILE A 60 3.34 -1.86 5.02
N LYS A 61 3.97 -2.27 3.92
CA LYS A 61 5.39 -2.03 3.69
C LYS A 61 5.68 -0.52 3.63
N ALA A 62 4.89 0.20 2.83
CA ALA A 62 5.02 1.63 2.64
C ALA A 62 4.73 2.44 3.91
N LEU A 63 3.76 2.03 4.75
CA LEU A 63 3.47 2.68 6.03
C LEU A 63 4.69 2.70 6.97
N SER A 64 5.58 1.71 6.85
CA SER A 64 6.81 1.66 7.65
C SER A 64 7.95 2.54 7.14
N GLU A 65 7.98 2.82 5.83
CA GLU A 65 9.11 3.48 5.16
C GLU A 65 8.82 4.97 4.86
N ILE A 66 7.56 5.35 4.64
CA ILE A 66 7.18 6.69 4.18
C ILE A 66 7.05 7.69 5.36
N ASN A 67 7.74 8.83 5.24
CA ASN A 67 7.64 9.94 6.20
C ASN A 67 6.33 10.75 6.04
N GLU A 68 5.82 10.93 4.81
CA GLU A 68 4.53 11.59 4.54
C GLU A 68 3.34 10.63 4.68
N ARG A 69 2.86 10.48 5.91
CA ARG A 69 1.76 9.56 6.23
C ARG A 69 0.39 10.01 5.70
N VAL A 70 0.15 11.33 5.64
CA VAL A 70 -1.18 11.89 5.33
C VAL A 70 -1.59 11.64 3.88
N GLY A 71 -0.74 12.00 2.91
CA GLY A 71 -1.01 11.78 1.48
C GLY A 71 -1.19 10.30 1.15
N PHE A 72 -0.40 9.44 1.81
CA PHE A 72 -0.50 8.00 1.67
C PHE A 72 -1.84 7.45 2.18
N ILE A 73 -2.29 7.88 3.37
CA ILE A 73 -3.60 7.48 3.93
C ILE A 73 -4.75 7.88 3.00
N VAL A 74 -4.73 9.12 2.47
CA VAL A 74 -5.79 9.60 1.56
C VAL A 74 -5.84 8.75 0.29
N PHE A 75 -4.69 8.46 -0.32
CA PHE A 75 -4.62 7.59 -1.49
C PHE A 75 -5.16 6.17 -1.20
N SER A 76 -4.87 5.64 -0.02
CA SER A 76 -5.37 4.32 0.40
C SER A 76 -6.87 4.27 0.57
N ILE A 77 -7.49 5.31 1.12
CA ILE A 77 -8.95 5.40 1.22
C ILE A 77 -9.57 5.34 -0.17
N LEU A 78 -9.01 6.08 -1.15
CA LEU A 78 -9.49 6.06 -2.53
C LEU A 78 -9.32 4.67 -3.18
N ALA A 79 -8.14 4.06 -3.02
CA ALA A 79 -7.85 2.74 -3.60
C ALA A 79 -8.79 1.65 -3.05
N TYR A 80 -8.99 1.61 -1.73
CA TYR A 80 -9.95 0.67 -1.13
C TYR A 80 -11.39 0.97 -1.54
N GLY A 81 -11.75 2.24 -1.72
CA GLY A 81 -13.05 2.64 -2.27
C GLY A 81 -13.31 2.02 -3.64
N VAL A 82 -12.33 2.06 -4.55
CA VAL A 82 -12.44 1.42 -5.87
C VAL A 82 -12.60 -0.09 -5.75
N CYS A 83 -11.82 -0.76 -4.89
CA CYS A 83 -11.93 -2.20 -4.67
C CYS A 83 -13.31 -2.61 -4.14
N ILE A 84 -13.87 -1.84 -3.19
CA ILE A 84 -15.22 -2.08 -2.64
C ILE A 84 -16.26 -1.92 -3.74
N LEU A 85 -16.17 -0.86 -4.56
CA LEU A 85 -17.09 -0.65 -5.68
C LEU A 85 -17.04 -1.79 -6.70
N GLN A 86 -15.85 -2.34 -6.99
CA GLN A 86 -15.71 -3.53 -7.86
C GLN A 86 -16.41 -4.76 -7.27
N ILE A 87 -16.23 -5.02 -5.98
CA ILE A 87 -16.87 -6.15 -5.29
C ILE A 87 -18.40 -6.00 -5.29
N ILE A 88 -18.90 -4.80 -4.97
CA ILE A 88 -20.35 -4.49 -5.02
C ILE A 88 -20.89 -4.66 -6.44
N GLY A 89 -20.18 -4.14 -7.44
CA GLY A 89 -20.52 -4.30 -8.86
C GLY A 89 -20.59 -5.77 -9.28
N GLY A 90 -19.60 -6.57 -8.89
CA GLY A 90 -19.56 -8.01 -9.13
C GLY A 90 -20.75 -8.73 -8.50
N ILE A 91 -21.06 -8.46 -7.22
CA ILE A 91 -22.23 -9.04 -6.52
C ILE A 91 -23.53 -8.62 -7.22
N ARG A 92 -23.66 -7.36 -7.64
CA ARG A 92 -24.86 -6.85 -8.33
C ARG A 92 -25.07 -7.55 -9.66
N ILE A 93 -24.02 -7.74 -10.46
CA ILE A 93 -24.09 -8.48 -11.73
C ILE A 93 -24.50 -9.94 -11.46
N LEU A 94 -23.85 -10.59 -10.50
CA LEU A 94 -24.18 -11.97 -10.14
C LEU A 94 -25.61 -12.13 -9.64
N SER A 95 -26.16 -11.13 -8.93
CA SER A 95 -27.54 -11.15 -8.43
C SER A 95 -28.61 -11.14 -9.52
N LYS A 96 -28.27 -10.69 -10.72
CA LYS A 96 -29.15 -10.75 -11.88
C LYS A 96 -29.11 -12.12 -12.58
N VAL A 97 -28.11 -12.95 -12.30
CA VAL A 97 -27.86 -14.23 -12.99
C VAL A 97 -28.17 -15.43 -12.11
N TYR A 98 -27.94 -15.32 -10.80
CA TYR A 98 -28.06 -16.42 -9.85
C TYR A 98 -29.31 -16.32 -8.98
N THR A 99 -29.76 -17.45 -8.44
CA THR A 99 -30.89 -17.49 -7.51
C THR A 99 -30.55 -16.80 -6.17
N LYS A 100 -31.57 -16.35 -5.43
CA LYS A 100 -31.39 -15.68 -4.13
C LYS A 100 -30.56 -16.52 -3.15
N GLU A 101 -30.74 -17.84 -3.15
CA GLU A 101 -30.00 -18.77 -2.28
C GLU A 101 -28.50 -18.83 -2.65
N GLN A 102 -28.18 -18.91 -3.94
CA GLN A 102 -26.80 -18.91 -4.43
C GLN A 102 -26.10 -17.58 -4.13
N ILE A 103 -26.79 -16.45 -4.29
CA ILE A 103 -26.29 -15.13 -3.92
C ILE A 103 -26.00 -15.02 -2.42
N GLY A 104 -26.89 -15.55 -1.57
CA GLY A 104 -26.67 -15.60 -0.13
C GLY A 104 -25.37 -16.34 0.22
N LYS A 105 -25.15 -17.50 -0.43
CA LYS A 105 -23.90 -18.28 -0.28
C LYS A 105 -22.67 -17.50 -0.74
N ILE A 106 -22.74 -16.79 -1.88
CA ILE A 106 -21.63 -15.97 -2.38
C ILE A 106 -21.32 -14.83 -1.42
N LYS A 107 -22.32 -14.04 -0.99
CA LYS A 107 -22.13 -12.94 -0.03
C LYS A 107 -21.48 -13.44 1.28
N LYS A 108 -21.96 -14.57 1.81
CA LYS A 108 -21.40 -15.19 3.02
C LYS A 108 -19.94 -15.61 2.82
N ARG A 109 -19.61 -16.24 1.69
CA ARG A 109 -18.23 -16.65 1.36
C ARG A 109 -17.31 -15.45 1.18
N THR A 110 -17.76 -14.40 0.49
CA THR A 110 -16.99 -13.17 0.32
C THR A 110 -16.71 -12.53 1.68
N TYR A 111 -17.71 -12.41 2.55
CA TYR A 111 -17.55 -11.86 3.91
C TYR A 111 -16.53 -12.66 4.75
N ILE A 112 -16.66 -13.99 4.79
CA ILE A 112 -15.71 -14.87 5.50
C ILE A 112 -14.30 -14.73 4.91
N GLY A 113 -14.19 -14.70 3.57
CA GLY A 113 -12.93 -14.50 2.86
C GLY A 113 -12.25 -13.20 3.28
N THR A 114 -12.99 -12.09 3.32
CA THR A 114 -12.46 -10.79 3.74
C THR A 114 -11.94 -10.82 5.18
N ILE A 115 -12.67 -11.45 6.11
CA ILE A 115 -12.23 -11.59 7.51
C ILE A 115 -10.92 -12.39 7.57
N LEU A 116 -10.86 -13.53 6.89
CA LEU A 116 -9.65 -14.37 6.87
C LEU A 116 -8.45 -13.60 6.28
N THR A 117 -8.66 -12.80 5.24
CA THR A 117 -7.62 -11.94 4.68
C THR A 117 -7.12 -10.91 5.70
N VAL A 118 -8.02 -10.23 6.42
CA VAL A 118 -7.63 -9.25 7.45
C VAL A 118 -6.82 -9.92 8.56
N ILE A 119 -7.23 -11.11 9.01
CA ILE A 119 -6.50 -11.88 10.03
C ILE A 119 -5.10 -12.28 9.52
N ALA A 120 -5.01 -12.86 8.32
CA ALA A 120 -3.74 -13.28 7.73
C ALA A 120 -2.77 -12.10 7.56
N VAL A 121 -3.28 -10.96 7.10
CA VAL A 121 -2.52 -9.72 6.97
C VAL A 121 -2.03 -9.23 8.34
N SER A 122 -2.88 -9.26 9.36
CA SER A 122 -2.52 -8.84 10.73
C SER A 122 -1.44 -9.74 11.33
N ILE A 123 -1.54 -11.05 11.15
CA ILE A 123 -0.52 -12.02 11.58
C ILE A 123 0.78 -11.77 10.82
N GLY A 124 0.72 -11.50 9.51
CA GLY A 124 1.89 -11.16 8.70
C GLY A 124 2.62 -9.91 9.23
N ILE A 125 1.88 -8.88 9.65
CA ILE A 125 2.46 -7.69 10.29
C ILE A 125 3.17 -8.05 11.59
N LEU A 126 2.54 -8.85 12.45
CA LEU A 126 3.14 -9.27 13.72
C LEU A 126 4.44 -10.02 13.48
N ILE A 127 4.45 -10.97 12.54
CA ILE A 127 5.65 -11.71 12.14
C ILE A 127 6.73 -10.74 11.64
N LEU A 128 6.41 -9.82 10.73
CA LEU A 128 7.36 -8.82 10.21
C LEU A 128 7.91 -7.90 11.30
N SER A 129 7.10 -7.56 12.31
CA SER A 129 7.52 -6.71 13.42
C SER A 129 8.55 -7.38 14.33
N GLN A 130 8.50 -8.71 14.48
CA GLN A 130 9.50 -9.48 15.26
C GLN A 130 10.90 -9.43 14.63
N PHE A 131 10.99 -9.14 13.34
CA PHE A 131 12.27 -9.01 12.63
C PHE A 131 12.84 -7.60 12.64
N ARG A 132 12.20 -6.64 13.33
CA ARG A 132 12.80 -5.32 13.57
C ARG A 132 13.74 -5.40 14.75
N VAL A 133 15.00 -5.08 14.50
CA VAL A 133 16.04 -4.96 15.52
C VAL A 133 16.37 -3.49 15.69
N THR A 134 16.43 -3.04 16.94
CA THR A 134 16.89 -1.69 17.29
C THR A 134 18.23 -1.84 18.01
N GLU A 135 19.27 -1.18 17.49
CA GLU A 135 20.60 -1.16 18.09
C GLU A 135 21.03 0.29 18.37
N GLY A 136 21.76 0.48 19.47
CA GLY A 136 22.40 1.74 19.82
C GLY A 136 23.90 1.62 19.62
N ILE A 137 24.51 2.56 18.89
CA ILE A 137 25.96 2.67 18.75
C ILE A 137 26.43 3.90 19.50
N GLU A 138 27.44 3.71 20.34
CA GLU A 138 28.09 4.77 21.08
C GLU A 138 29.31 5.28 20.31
N ILE A 139 29.27 6.56 19.93
CA ILE A 139 30.41 7.23 19.31
C ILE A 139 31.19 7.95 20.41
N THR A 140 32.44 7.50 20.60
CA THR A 140 33.32 7.98 21.68
C THR A 140 34.58 8.67 21.17
N SER A 141 34.87 8.62 19.86
CA SER A 141 36.10 9.14 19.27
C SER A 141 35.89 9.94 17.98
N VAL A 142 36.74 10.96 17.79
CA VAL A 142 36.80 11.84 16.60
C VAL A 142 37.00 11.08 15.30
N ASN A 143 37.62 9.90 15.37
CA ASN A 143 37.95 9.08 14.21
C ASN A 143 36.76 8.31 13.61
N GLN A 144 35.63 8.26 14.31
CA GLN A 144 34.41 7.54 13.88
C GLN A 144 33.49 8.40 12.98
N PHE A 145 33.84 9.67 12.74
CA PHE A 145 33.09 10.56 11.84
C PHE A 145 34.00 11.31 10.84
N LYS A 146 33.38 11.86 9.80
CA LYS A 146 33.96 12.80 8.84
C LYS A 146 33.23 14.13 8.95
N ILE A 147 33.97 15.23 8.90
CA ILE A 147 33.38 16.58 8.86
C ILE A 147 33.33 17.04 7.41
N ARG A 148 32.19 17.58 6.96
CA ARG A 148 32.04 18.24 5.66
C ARG A 148 31.48 19.64 5.85
N GLN A 149 32.14 20.65 5.30
CA GLN A 149 31.64 22.01 5.34
C GLN A 149 30.72 22.28 4.15
N VAL A 150 29.50 22.76 4.39
CA VAL A 150 28.54 23.18 3.35
C VAL A 150 27.95 24.51 3.79
N ASN A 151 27.99 25.55 2.96
CA ASN A 151 27.40 26.87 3.26
C ASN A 151 27.79 27.44 4.64
N LEU A 152 29.08 27.44 4.98
CA LEU A 152 29.64 27.93 6.27
C LEU A 152 29.20 27.16 7.52
N LYS A 153 28.45 26.06 7.35
CA LYS A 153 28.05 25.15 8.42
C LYS A 153 28.90 23.88 8.34
N ASN A 154 29.41 23.45 9.48
CA ASN A 154 30.13 22.18 9.58
C ASN A 154 29.09 21.07 9.73
N TYR A 155 29.19 20.03 8.93
CA TYR A 155 28.32 18.87 9.03
C TYR A 155 29.12 17.66 9.49
N VAL A 156 28.62 16.94 10.49
CA VAL A 156 29.20 15.66 10.92
C VAL A 156 28.51 14.54 10.14
N TYR A 157 29.32 13.64 9.58
CA TYR A 157 28.90 12.47 8.86
C TYR A 157 29.52 11.22 9.47
N VAL A 158 28.71 10.23 9.82
CA VAL A 158 29.17 8.99 10.46
C VAL A 158 29.78 8.08 9.40
N LYS A 159 31.03 7.62 9.60
CA LYS A 159 31.74 6.81 8.61
C LYS A 159 31.48 5.32 8.83
N ASP A 160 30.90 4.68 7.81
CA ASP A 160 30.59 3.25 7.49
C ASP A 160 31.25 2.04 8.18
N LYS A 161 32.07 2.14 9.23
CA LYS A 161 32.69 0.94 9.79
C LYS A 161 31.86 0.19 10.83
N GLU A 162 30.78 0.79 11.35
CA GLU A 162 29.96 0.18 12.42
C GLU A 162 28.47 0.09 12.09
N LEU A 163 27.99 0.75 11.03
CA LEU A 163 26.59 0.73 10.63
C LEU A 163 26.36 -0.33 9.55
N LYS A 164 25.43 -1.27 9.79
CA LYS A 164 25.05 -2.28 8.79
C LYS A 164 24.18 -1.72 7.65
N CYS A 165 23.80 -0.44 7.71
CA CYS A 165 22.87 0.23 6.79
C CYS A 165 23.60 0.99 5.66
N ASN A 166 23.00 1.02 4.46
CA ASN A 166 23.54 1.67 3.27
C ASN A 166 23.24 3.18 3.26
N GLN A 167 24.23 3.99 2.87
CA GLN A 167 24.19 5.45 2.88
C GLN A 167 23.27 6.06 1.82
N ASP A 168 23.09 5.38 0.68
CA ASP A 168 22.29 5.89 -0.43
C ASP A 168 20.82 6.12 -0.06
N ASP A 169 20.32 5.38 0.94
CA ASP A 169 18.94 5.51 1.44
C ASP A 169 18.81 6.61 2.53
N TYR A 170 19.92 7.09 3.13
CA TYR A 170 19.91 8.06 4.22
C TYR A 170 21.03 9.11 4.11
N GLY A 171 20.71 10.23 3.45
CA GLY A 171 21.51 11.45 3.48
C GLY A 171 21.30 12.29 4.74
N MET A 172 21.61 11.77 5.94
CA MET A 172 21.53 12.60 7.15
C MET A 172 22.79 13.46 7.32
N LEU A 173 22.68 14.71 6.89
CA LEU A 173 23.63 15.78 7.17
C LEU A 173 23.16 16.55 8.42
N TRP A 174 23.99 16.59 9.47
CA TRP A 174 23.69 17.36 10.69
C TRP A 174 24.55 18.60 10.79
N GLU A 175 23.93 19.78 10.91
CA GLU A 175 24.65 21.01 11.22
C GLU A 175 25.21 20.93 12.63
N TYR A 176 26.51 21.10 12.72
CA TYR A 176 27.27 20.88 13.92
C TYR A 176 27.85 22.19 14.44
N LYS A 177 27.59 22.50 15.71
CA LYS A 177 28.00 23.77 16.32
C LYS A 177 29.37 23.73 17.00
N VAL A 178 29.88 22.58 17.50
CA VAL A 178 31.09 22.57 18.36
C VAL A 178 31.87 21.26 18.27
N VAL A 179 33.09 21.21 17.69
CA VAL A 179 34.00 20.02 17.57
C VAL A 179 33.87 19.07 18.78
N PRO A 180 33.65 17.74 18.63
CA PRO A 180 33.46 16.90 19.79
C PRO A 180 34.77 16.86 20.56
N THR A 181 34.73 17.46 21.74
CA THR A 181 35.77 17.38 22.75
C THR A 181 35.64 16.06 23.50
N ASP A 182 36.69 15.66 24.21
CA ASP A 182 36.70 14.42 25.02
C ASP A 182 35.55 14.33 26.03
N SER A 183 34.85 15.44 26.27
CA SER A 183 33.72 15.64 27.18
C SER A 183 32.32 15.35 26.58
N ILE A 184 32.19 15.01 25.29
CA ILE A 184 30.88 14.79 24.65
C ILE A 184 30.80 13.37 24.05
N LYS A 185 29.70 12.67 24.31
CA LYS A 185 29.36 11.33 23.82
C LYS A 185 28.09 11.41 22.97
N TYR A 186 28.07 10.72 21.83
CA TYR A 186 26.86 10.60 21.00
C TYR A 186 26.33 9.16 21.01
N ILE A 187 25.03 8.97 21.22
CA ILE A 187 24.35 7.68 21.09
C ILE A 187 23.45 7.72 19.86
N ILE A 188 23.75 6.90 18.87
CA ILE A 188 22.92 6.76 17.67
C ILE A 188 22.05 5.52 17.83
N THR A 189 20.74 5.71 17.92
CA THR A 189 19.76 4.62 17.89
C THR A 189 19.28 4.42 16.47
N TYR A 190 19.46 3.22 15.93
CA TYR A 190 19.01 2.87 14.60
C TYR A 190 18.23 1.55 14.61
N GLN A 191 17.26 1.43 13.70
CA GLN A 191 16.41 0.27 13.55
C GLN A 191 16.55 -0.31 12.15
N TYR A 192 16.76 -1.62 12.06
CA TYR A 192 16.86 -2.32 10.80
C TYR A 192 16.08 -3.63 10.83
N TYR A 193 15.90 -4.23 9.65
CA TYR A 193 15.27 -5.53 9.50
C TYR A 193 16.31 -6.63 9.40
N THR A 194 16.18 -7.72 10.15
CA THR A 194 17.16 -8.81 10.19
C THR A 194 17.41 -9.44 8.81
N PHE A 195 16.38 -9.50 7.95
CA PHE A 195 16.47 -10.04 6.59
C PHE A 195 17.06 -9.06 5.56
N ASN A 196 17.17 -7.78 5.90
CA ASN A 196 17.77 -6.78 5.03
C ASN A 196 18.44 -5.67 5.87
N PRO A 197 19.59 -5.97 6.50
CA PRO A 197 20.23 -5.07 7.45
C PRO A 197 20.74 -3.78 6.79
N THR A 198 20.88 -3.77 5.46
CA THR A 198 21.30 -2.60 4.68
C THR A 198 20.22 -1.51 4.61
N LYS A 199 18.95 -1.82 4.91
CA LYS A 199 17.83 -0.87 4.92
C LYS A 199 17.38 -0.49 6.32
N GLY A 200 18.33 0.02 7.11
CA GLY A 200 18.06 0.54 8.46
C GLY A 200 17.71 2.03 8.46
N LYS A 201 16.89 2.47 9.44
CA LYS A 201 16.50 3.85 9.70
C LYS A 201 17.10 4.31 11.04
N ILE A 202 17.71 5.50 11.08
CA ILE A 202 18.09 6.13 12.34
C ILE A 202 16.82 6.66 13.03
N ILE A 203 16.62 6.28 14.29
CA ILE A 203 15.47 6.67 15.12
C ILE A 203 15.80 7.95 15.90
N SER A 204 16.95 7.99 16.56
CA SER A 204 17.38 9.11 17.39
C SER A 204 18.90 9.21 17.45
N ILE A 205 19.38 10.42 17.72
CA ILE A 205 20.77 10.69 18.05
C ILE A 205 20.75 11.56 19.30
N GLU A 206 21.33 11.07 20.39
CA GLU A 206 21.37 11.75 21.69
C GLU A 206 22.79 12.22 21.99
N GLU A 207 22.91 13.45 22.50
CA GLU A 207 24.17 14.04 22.97
C GLU A 207 24.22 13.95 24.49
N ILE A 208 25.29 13.37 25.03
CA ILE A 208 25.51 13.18 26.47
C ILE A 208 26.85 13.81 26.83
N GLN A 209 26.86 14.72 27.81
CA GLN A 209 28.11 15.21 28.41
C GLN A 209 28.70 14.08 29.28
N LYS A 210 29.96 13.73 29.03
CA LYS A 210 30.72 12.84 29.91
C LYS A 210 31.02 13.60 31.21
N GLU A 211 30.64 13.01 32.34
CA GLU A 211 31.03 13.46 33.68
C GLU A 211 32.56 13.42 33.88
#